data_AF-A0A286U351-F1
#
_entry.id   AF-A0A286U351-F1
#
_cell.length_a   1.000
_cell.length_b   1.000
_cell.length_c   1.000
_cell.angle_alpha   90.00
_cell.angle_beta   90.00
_cell.angle_gamma   90.00
#
_symmetry.space_group_name_H-M   'P 1'
#
loop_
_entity.id
_entity.type
_entity.pdbx_description
1 polymer ?
#
loop_
_entity_poly.entity_id
_entity_poly.type
_entity_poly.pdbx_seq_one_letter_code
_entity_poly.pdbx_strand_id
1 'polypeptide(L)'
;MEMVKRGKLHGYMRMYWGKKIMEWTSSPEQDLKIAIYLNDKYELDGRDPNGYSGIAWCMGGVHDRAWKDRSIFGKIRYMNYNGCKSKFDVQTYIEKWLG
;
A
#
# COMPACT_ATOMS: atom_id res chain seq x y z
N MET A 1 -11.23 -5.91 4.89
CA MET A 1 -11.90 -5.28 3.74
C MET A 1 -12.22 -3.79 3.97
N GLU A 2 -11.40 -3.02 4.71
CA GLU A 2 -11.72 -1.62 5.05
C GLU A 2 -12.01 -0.75 3.81
N MET A 3 -11.10 -0.76 2.83
CA MET A 3 -11.23 0.03 1.59
C MET A 3 -12.58 -0.21 0.89
N VAL A 4 -12.99 -1.48 0.75
CA VAL A 4 -14.22 -1.83 0.05
C VAL A 4 -15.48 -1.52 0.88
N LYS A 5 -15.43 -1.76 2.21
CA LYS A 5 -16.60 -1.57 3.09
C LYS A 5 -16.83 -0.10 3.47
N ARG A 6 -15.76 0.67 3.66
CA ARG A 6 -15.81 2.05 4.17
C ARG A 6 -15.51 3.09 3.10
N GLY A 7 -14.88 2.70 1.99
CA GLY A 7 -14.36 3.63 1.00
C GLY A 7 -13.22 4.51 1.52
N LYS A 8 -12.56 4.10 2.61
CA LYS A 8 -11.44 4.82 3.21
C LYS A 8 -10.46 3.87 3.90
N LEU A 9 -9.39 3.44 3.23
CA LEU A 9 -8.32 2.66 3.89
C LEU A 9 -7.49 3.58 4.79
N HIS A 10 -7.18 3.15 6.01
CA HIS A 10 -6.33 3.91 6.93
C HIS A 10 -4.98 4.25 6.26
N GLY A 11 -4.49 5.48 6.40
CA GLY A 11 -3.31 5.97 5.66
C GLY A 11 -2.05 5.11 5.85
N TYR A 12 -1.78 4.64 7.07
CA TYR A 12 -0.69 3.70 7.31
C TYR A 12 -0.86 2.37 6.56
N MET A 13 -2.10 1.90 6.46
CA MET A 13 -2.43 0.67 5.75
C MET A 13 -2.43 0.85 4.23
N ARG A 14 -2.66 2.06 3.70
CA ARG A 14 -2.44 2.36 2.27
C ARG A 14 -0.98 2.13 1.86
N MET A 15 -0.02 2.58 2.69
CA MET A 15 1.40 2.31 2.44
C MET A 15 1.70 0.81 2.45
N TYR A 16 1.24 0.09 3.48
CA TYR A 16 1.43 -1.36 3.58
C TYR A 16 0.81 -2.09 2.38
N TRP A 17 -0.44 -1.76 2.05
CA TRP A 17 -1.20 -2.32 0.94
C TRP A 17 -0.51 -2.10 -0.40
N GLY A 18 -0.07 -0.88 -0.70
CA GLY A 18 0.64 -0.56 -1.95
C GLY A 18 1.94 -1.36 -2.07
N LYS A 19 2.73 -1.44 -1.00
CA LYS A 19 3.96 -2.23 -0.97
C LYS A 19 3.70 -3.74 -1.17
N LYS A 20 2.53 -4.27 -0.77
CA LYS A 20 2.18 -5.68 -1.02
C LYS A 20 1.68 -5.95 -2.44
N ILE A 21 1.04 -4.98 -3.09
CA ILE A 21 0.76 -5.09 -4.53
C ILE A 21 2.08 -5.25 -5.28
N MET A 22 3.06 -4.35 -5.03
CA MET A 22 4.41 -4.43 -5.62
C MET A 22 5.07 -5.81 -5.42
N GLU A 23 5.03 -6.35 -4.19
CA GLU A 23 5.69 -7.61 -3.84
C GLU A 23 5.11 -8.83 -4.55
N TRP A 24 3.82 -8.77 -4.93
CA TRP A 24 3.05 -9.94 -5.40
C TRP A 24 2.57 -9.83 -6.85
N THR A 25 3.07 -8.85 -7.59
CA THR A 25 2.82 -8.69 -9.04
C THR A 25 4.08 -8.95 -9.84
N SER A 26 3.91 -9.34 -11.11
CA SER A 26 5.05 -9.71 -11.97
C SER A 26 5.86 -8.54 -12.50
N SER A 27 5.33 -7.32 -12.55
CA SER A 27 6.07 -6.15 -13.03
C SER A 27 5.61 -4.82 -12.40
N PRO A 28 6.49 -3.79 -12.40
CA PRO A 28 6.15 -2.43 -11.94
C PRO A 28 4.98 -1.80 -12.71
N GLU A 29 4.85 -2.07 -14.01
CA GLU A 29 3.74 -1.52 -14.80
C GLU A 29 2.41 -2.12 -14.38
N GLN A 30 2.43 -3.38 -13.92
CA GLN A 30 1.25 -4.07 -13.44
C GLN A 30 0.87 -3.62 -12.02
N ASP A 31 1.83 -3.46 -11.12
CA ASP A 31 1.55 -2.97 -9.77
C ASP A 31 0.90 -1.57 -9.78
N LEU A 32 1.41 -0.69 -10.64
CA LEU A 32 0.93 0.68 -10.76
C LEU A 32 -0.51 0.70 -11.29
N LYS A 33 -0.79 -0.09 -12.34
CA LYS A 33 -2.15 -0.22 -12.90
C LYS A 33 -3.14 -0.78 -11.88
N ILE A 34 -2.75 -1.82 -11.13
CA ILE A 34 -3.63 -2.44 -10.13
C ILE A 34 -3.88 -1.47 -8.97
N ALA A 35 -2.84 -0.84 -8.44
CA ALA A 35 -2.96 0.09 -7.33
C ALA A 35 -3.82 1.30 -7.69
N ILE A 36 -3.60 1.90 -8.87
CA ILE A 36 -4.42 3.02 -9.34
C ILE A 36 -5.88 2.58 -9.51
N TYR A 37 -6.13 1.46 -10.20
CA TYR A 37 -7.49 0.97 -10.43
C TYR A 37 -8.25 0.75 -9.12
N LEU A 38 -7.63 0.08 -8.15
CA LEU A 38 -8.28 -0.23 -6.88
C LEU A 38 -8.49 1.03 -6.01
N ASN A 39 -7.50 1.92 -5.96
CA ASN A 39 -7.62 3.20 -5.26
C ASN A 39 -8.77 4.03 -5.85
N ASP A 40 -8.78 4.22 -7.16
CA ASP A 40 -9.75 5.09 -7.84
C ASP A 40 -11.16 4.50 -7.87
N LYS A 41 -11.28 3.18 -7.78
CA LYS A 41 -12.57 2.48 -7.73
C LYS A 41 -13.23 2.55 -6.36
N TYR A 42 -12.46 2.39 -5.28
CA TYR A 42 -13.02 2.16 -3.95
C TYR A 42 -12.82 3.31 -2.99
N GLU A 43 -11.74 4.09 -3.08
CA GLU A 43 -11.50 5.20 -2.17
C GLU A 43 -12.42 6.37 -2.52
N LEU A 44 -13.16 6.87 -1.52
CA LEU A 44 -13.98 8.08 -1.65
C LEU A 44 -13.11 9.32 -1.94
N ASP A 45 -11.85 9.28 -1.49
CA ASP A 45 -10.80 10.27 -1.77
C ASP A 45 -9.83 9.83 -2.89
N GLY A 46 -10.22 8.84 -3.70
CA GLY A 46 -9.48 8.39 -4.89
C GLY A 46 -9.64 9.33 -6.09
N ARG A 47 -8.99 9.02 -7.23
CA ARG A 47 -8.92 9.89 -8.43
C ARG A 47 -8.39 11.29 -8.11
N ASP A 48 -7.44 11.33 -7.19
CA ASP A 48 -6.89 12.55 -6.62
C ASP A 48 -5.35 12.54 -6.76
N PRO A 49 -4.70 13.71 -6.99
CA PRO A 49 -3.25 13.82 -7.03
C PRO A 49 -2.52 13.20 -5.83
N ASN A 50 -3.11 13.22 -4.64
CA ASN A 50 -2.54 12.58 -3.46
C ASN A 50 -2.53 11.05 -3.60
N GLY A 51 -3.56 10.47 -4.24
CA GLY A 51 -3.62 9.05 -4.56
C GLY A 51 -2.48 8.65 -5.50
N TYR A 52 -2.32 9.35 -6.62
CA TYR A 52 -1.25 9.08 -7.58
C TYR A 52 0.14 9.25 -6.95
N SER A 53 0.35 10.32 -6.18
CA SER A 53 1.63 10.59 -5.51
C SER A 53 1.93 9.55 -4.42
N GLY A 54 0.91 9.12 -3.67
CA GLY A 54 1.03 8.07 -2.65
C GLY A 54 1.34 6.70 -3.25
N ILE A 55 0.75 6.37 -4.40
CA ILE A 55 1.07 5.13 -5.14
C ILE A 55 2.49 5.22 -5.73
N ALA A 56 2.88 6.36 -6.29
CA ALA A 56 4.24 6.57 -6.79
C ALA A 56 5.30 6.50 -5.67
N TRP A 57 4.98 6.99 -4.46
CA TRP A 57 5.78 6.76 -3.25
C TRP A 57 5.83 5.26 -2.89
N CYS A 58 4.73 4.53 -3.09
CA CYS A 58 4.68 3.09 -2.84
C CYS A 58 5.63 2.32 -3.76
N MET A 59 5.50 2.48 -5.08
CA MET A 59 6.18 1.62 -6.06
C MET A 59 7.56 2.16 -6.47
N GLY A 60 7.63 3.47 -6.72
CA GLY A 60 8.82 4.14 -7.26
C GLY A 60 9.65 4.88 -6.21
N GLY A 61 9.20 4.96 -4.96
CA GLY A 61 9.89 5.70 -3.91
C GLY A 61 9.92 7.21 -4.16
N VAL A 62 8.96 7.74 -4.94
CA VAL A 62 8.83 9.18 -5.17
C VAL A 62 8.64 9.90 -3.83
N HIS A 63 9.45 10.94 -3.59
CA HIS A 63 9.54 11.64 -2.30
C HIS A 63 10.00 10.78 -1.11
N ASP A 64 10.54 9.58 -1.34
CA ASP A 64 11.27 8.78 -0.35
C ASP A 64 12.77 8.75 -0.72
N ARG A 65 13.58 8.18 0.18
CA ARG A 65 14.99 7.89 -0.05
C ARG A 65 15.21 6.41 -0.37
N ALA A 66 16.42 6.08 -0.84
CA ALA A 66 16.84 4.70 -1.02
C ALA A 66 17.00 3.95 0.32
N TRP A 67 16.66 2.66 0.32
CA TRP A 67 16.77 1.73 1.44
C TRP A 67 17.74 0.59 1.12
N LYS A 68 17.94 -0.31 2.09
CA LYS A 68 18.76 -1.52 1.91
C LYS A 68 18.18 -2.35 0.76
N ASP A 69 19.08 -2.75 -0.13
CA ASP A 69 18.73 -3.55 -1.29
C ASP A 69 18.11 -4.89 -0.89
N ARG A 70 17.07 -5.31 -1.63
CA ARG A 70 16.27 -6.51 -1.34
C ARG A 70 15.67 -7.06 -2.64
N SER A 71 15.61 -8.39 -2.74
CA SER A 71 14.92 -9.07 -3.84
C SER A 71 13.50 -8.52 -4.03
N ILE A 72 13.08 -8.35 -5.29
CA ILE A 72 11.83 -7.72 -5.74
C ILE A 72 11.79 -6.20 -5.51
N PHE A 73 12.15 -5.71 -4.33
CA PHE A 73 12.04 -4.28 -3.99
C PHE A 73 13.19 -3.42 -4.52
N GLY A 74 14.34 -4.01 -4.82
CA GLY A 74 15.58 -3.25 -4.96
C GLY A 74 15.80 -2.39 -3.72
N LYS A 75 15.95 -1.07 -3.92
CA LYS A 75 16.13 -0.09 -2.84
C LYS A 75 14.85 0.62 -2.40
N ILE A 76 13.68 0.16 -2.83
CA ILE A 76 12.40 0.70 -2.37
C ILE A 76 12.17 0.31 -0.90
N ARG A 77 11.57 1.21 -0.13
CA ARG A 77 11.28 0.97 1.29
C ARG A 77 10.47 -0.32 1.47
N TYR A 78 10.95 -1.25 2.28
CA TYR A 78 10.19 -2.45 2.57
C TYR A 78 9.24 -2.29 3.77
N MET A 79 8.07 -2.91 3.72
CA MET A 79 7.14 -3.06 4.85
C MET A 79 6.69 -4.52 4.98
N ASN A 80 6.72 -5.07 6.20
CA ASN A 80 6.23 -6.41 6.50
C ASN A 80 5.24 -6.44 7.66
N TYR A 81 4.59 -7.58 7.79
CA TYR A 81 3.63 -7.87 8.84
C TYR A 81 4.23 -7.71 10.25
N ASN A 82 5.44 -8.22 10.49
CA ASN A 82 6.09 -8.07 11.80
C ASN A 82 6.37 -6.60 12.16
N GLY A 83 6.71 -5.76 11.19
CA GLY A 83 6.87 -4.32 11.38
C GLY A 83 5.56 -3.57 11.59
N CYS A 84 4.41 -4.13 11.16
CA CYS A 84 3.09 -3.62 11.55
C CYS A 84 2.75 -4.03 12.99
N LYS A 85 2.98 -5.30 13.35
CA LYS A 85 2.77 -5.83 14.70
C LYS A 85 3.52 -5.06 15.77
N SER A 86 4.72 -4.59 15.47
CA SER A 86 5.51 -3.79 16.41
C SER A 86 5.00 -2.35 16.59
N LYS A 87 3.99 -1.90 15.83
CA LYS A 87 3.51 -0.51 15.82
C LYS A 87 2.05 -0.36 16.23
N PHE A 88 1.22 -1.38 16.01
CA PHE A 88 -0.18 -1.38 16.42
C PHE A 88 -0.72 -2.80 16.55
N ASP A 89 -1.87 -2.94 17.21
CA ASP A 89 -2.57 -4.21 17.30
C ASP A 89 -3.19 -4.60 15.95
N VAL A 90 -2.44 -5.42 15.22
CA VAL A 90 -2.85 -5.94 13.91
C VAL A 90 -4.06 -6.86 14.04
N GLN A 91 -4.21 -7.59 15.14
CA GLN A 91 -5.30 -8.55 15.32
C GLN A 91 -6.63 -7.81 15.46
N THR A 92 -6.67 -6.78 16.31
CA THR A 92 -7.85 -5.90 16.45
C THR A 92 -8.22 -5.26 15.10
N TYR A 93 -7.24 -4.79 14.32
CA TYR A 93 -7.52 -4.23 12.99
C TYR A 93 -8.08 -5.27 12.01
N ILE A 94 -7.56 -6.50 12.03
CA ILE A 94 -8.03 -7.61 11.20
C ILE A 94 -9.48 -7.96 11.55
N GLU A 95 -9.77 -8.19 12.84
CA GLU A 95 -11.10 -8.56 13.33
C GLU A 95 -12.15 -7.52 12.93
N LYS A 96 -11.83 -6.24 13.07
CA LYS A 96 -12.70 -5.13 12.69
C LYS A 96 -13.13 -5.15 11.22
N TRP A 97 -12.30 -5.68 10.33
CA TRP A 97 -12.50 -5.56 8.88
C TRP A 97 -12.66 -6.90 8.14
N LEU A 98 -12.49 -8.03 8.81
CA LEU A 98 -12.78 -9.38 8.28
C LEU A 98 -14.15 -9.90 8.70
N GLY A 99 -14.71 -9.44 9.82
CA GLY A 99 -16.12 -9.64 10.17
C GLY A 99 -17.07 -8.96 9.18
#